data_AF-A0A427A4W2-F1
#
_entry.id   AF-A0A427A4W2-F1
#
_cell.length_a   1.000
_cell.length_b   1.000
_cell.length_c   1.000
_cell.angle_alpha   90.00
_cell.angle_beta   90.00
_cell.angle_gamma   90.00
#
_symmetry.space_group_name_H-M   'P 1'
#
loop_
_entity.id
_entity.type
_entity.pdbx_description
1 polymer ?
#
loop_
_entity_poly.entity_id
_entity_poly.type
_entity_poly.pdbx_seq_one_letter_code
_entity_poly.pdbx_strand_id
1 'polypeptide(L)'
;MLLGHSDSYVRDKAMQVTIAFNHFGEGLIQRMPRHGYFHVVNNDYTHWEMYAIGGSADPTINSQGNRYLAPTDPFAKEVTKRVDTDSNVWKSWNWRSEGDLLLNGAYFTPSGAGASASYAKASSLGAKSSSMVGSITSDAGALGCRKRSQC
;
A
#
# COMPACT_ATOMS: atom_id res chain seq x y z
N MET A 1 -2.76 0.95 9.06
CA MET A 1 -1.63 1.76 9.56
C MET A 1 -1.78 3.26 9.22
N LEU A 2 -1.62 4.22 10.16
CA LEU A 2 -1.62 5.67 9.84
C LEU A 2 -0.17 6.17 9.86
N LEU A 3 0.27 6.82 8.80
CA LEU A 3 1.63 7.37 8.67
C LEU A 3 1.51 8.84 8.28
N GLY A 4 1.94 9.74 9.18
CA GLY A 4 1.66 11.17 9.09
C GLY A 4 0.35 11.53 9.81
N HIS A 5 0.41 12.48 10.74
CA HIS A 5 -0.71 12.79 11.63
C HIS A 5 -1.58 13.93 11.13
N SER A 6 -0.97 14.97 10.53
CA SER A 6 -1.67 16.20 10.13
C SER A 6 -1.33 16.64 8.71
N ASP A 7 -2.34 17.07 7.96
CA ASP A 7 -2.19 17.62 6.61
C ASP A 7 -1.39 18.94 6.63
N SER A 8 -1.35 19.64 7.77
CA SER A 8 -0.55 20.86 7.94
C SER A 8 0.91 20.62 8.34
N TYR A 9 1.28 19.40 8.72
CA TYR A 9 2.63 19.12 9.23
C TYR A 9 3.61 18.77 8.11
N VAL A 10 4.07 19.79 7.39
CA VAL A 10 4.89 19.66 6.17
C VAL A 10 6.23 18.96 6.36
N ARG A 11 6.71 18.76 7.59
CA ARG A 11 7.95 18.01 7.85
C ARG A 11 7.81 16.53 7.47
N ASP A 12 6.60 15.99 7.48
CA ASP A 12 6.31 14.61 7.05
C ASP A 12 6.52 14.43 5.53
N LYS A 13 6.69 15.49 4.73
CA LYS A 13 7.05 15.38 3.31
C LYS A 13 8.39 14.70 3.06
N ALA A 14 9.30 14.74 4.05
CA ALA A 14 10.57 14.04 3.99
C ALA A 14 10.48 12.57 4.45
N MET A 15 9.33 12.14 4.99
CA MET A 15 9.12 10.78 5.44
C MET A 15 9.21 9.81 4.26
N GLN A 16 9.93 8.72 4.49
CA GLN A 16 10.10 7.64 3.54
C GLN A 16 9.84 6.32 4.26
N VAL A 17 8.88 5.54 3.77
CA VAL A 17 8.49 4.27 4.39
C VAL A 17 8.45 3.18 3.34
N THR A 18 9.02 2.02 3.68
CA THR A 18 8.83 0.79 2.92
C THR A 18 7.92 -0.13 3.72
N ILE A 19 6.85 -0.59 3.09
CA ILE A 19 5.91 -1.58 3.62
C ILE A 19 6.10 -2.82 2.75
N ALA A 20 6.69 -3.86 3.33
CA ALA A 20 7.05 -5.06 2.59
C ALA A 20 6.73 -6.35 3.33
N PHE A 21 6.34 -7.38 2.58
CA PHE A 21 6.14 -8.75 3.07
C PHE A 21 5.14 -8.89 4.22
N ASN A 22 4.14 -8.00 4.28
CA ASN A 22 3.06 -8.08 5.27
C ASN A 22 1.86 -8.84 4.70
N HIS A 23 1.12 -9.51 5.58
CA HIS A 23 -0.23 -9.99 5.30
C HIS A 23 -1.26 -9.07 5.98
N PHE A 24 -2.09 -8.44 5.17
CA PHE A 24 -3.20 -7.58 5.58
C PHE A 24 -4.52 -8.35 5.37
N GLY A 25 -4.98 -9.00 6.44
CA GLY A 25 -6.17 -9.83 6.48
C GLY A 25 -7.38 -9.15 7.13
N GLU A 26 -8.24 -9.96 7.76
CA GLU A 26 -9.51 -9.54 8.36
C GLU A 26 -9.39 -8.35 9.33
N GLY A 27 -10.44 -7.53 9.37
CA GLY A 27 -10.51 -6.34 10.24
C GLY A 27 -9.76 -5.13 9.70
N LEU A 28 -9.30 -5.16 8.44
CA LEU A 28 -8.71 -4.01 7.77
C LEU A 28 -9.81 -3.05 7.28
N ILE A 29 -10.29 -2.18 8.17
CA ILE A 29 -11.38 -1.25 7.84
C ILE A 29 -10.89 -0.17 6.85
N GLN A 30 -9.84 0.56 7.26
CA GLN A 30 -9.20 1.68 6.57
C GLN A 30 -7.91 2.01 7.30
N ARG A 31 -6.88 2.60 6.65
CA ARG A 31 -5.95 3.62 7.21
C ARG A 31 -5.11 4.29 6.08
N MET A 32 -4.50 5.44 6.38
CA MET A 32 -3.94 6.39 5.39
C MET A 32 -2.45 6.70 5.63
N PRO A 33 -1.59 6.66 4.61
CA PRO A 33 -0.43 7.53 4.53
C PRO A 33 -0.81 9.00 4.24
N ARG A 34 -0.09 9.94 4.84
CA ARG A 34 -0.19 11.40 4.64
C ARG A 34 1.20 11.99 4.51
N HIS A 35 1.40 12.82 3.48
CA HIS A 35 2.72 13.35 3.09
C HIS A 35 3.80 12.27 2.88
N GLY A 36 4.87 12.61 2.17
CA GLY A 36 6.04 11.73 2.05
C GLY A 36 5.91 10.64 0.99
N TYR A 37 6.80 9.66 1.08
CA TYR A 37 7.03 8.64 0.05
C TYR A 37 6.83 7.24 0.62
N PHE A 38 6.02 6.43 -0.05
CA PHE A 38 5.68 5.08 0.38
C PHE A 38 5.98 4.09 -0.72
N HIS A 39 6.84 3.12 -0.41
CA HIS A 39 7.00 1.92 -1.20
C HIS A 39 6.16 0.80 -0.59
N VAL A 40 5.12 0.38 -1.28
CA VAL A 40 4.27 -0.75 -0.90
C VAL A 40 4.65 -1.90 -1.82
N VAL A 41 5.40 -2.89 -1.31
CA VAL A 41 6.00 -3.94 -2.14
C VAL A 41 5.75 -5.34 -1.61
N ASN A 42 5.28 -6.24 -2.46
CA ASN A 42 5.09 -7.66 -2.13
C ASN A 42 4.31 -7.93 -0.82
N ASN A 43 3.24 -7.17 -0.56
CA ASN A 43 2.31 -7.43 0.53
C ASN A 43 1.07 -8.18 0.00
N ASP A 44 0.47 -9.00 0.85
CA ASP A 44 -0.76 -9.74 0.56
C ASP A 44 -1.96 -9.07 1.23
N TYR A 45 -2.89 -8.55 0.44
CA TYR A 45 -4.14 -7.96 0.91
C TYR A 45 -5.28 -8.91 0.56
N THR A 46 -5.89 -9.51 1.58
CA THR A 46 -6.94 -10.52 1.37
C THR A 46 -8.33 -10.04 1.71
N HIS A 47 -8.46 -9.10 2.64
CA HIS A 47 -9.75 -8.57 3.08
C HIS A 47 -9.58 -7.11 3.52
N TRP A 48 -10.28 -6.18 2.87
CA TRP A 48 -10.44 -4.79 3.33
C TRP A 48 -11.92 -4.42 3.34
N GLU A 49 -12.35 -3.47 4.18
CA GLU A 49 -13.77 -3.10 4.20
C GLU A 49 -14.06 -1.88 3.31
N MET A 50 -13.18 -0.88 3.30
CA MET A 50 -13.33 0.30 2.42
C MET A 50 -12.29 0.38 1.32
N TYR A 51 -11.00 0.28 1.67
CA TYR A 51 -9.89 0.36 0.71
C TYR A 51 -8.62 -0.24 1.33
N ALA A 52 -7.70 -0.71 0.47
CA ALA A 52 -6.41 -1.25 0.91
C ALA A 52 -5.34 -0.15 1.07
N ILE A 53 -5.34 0.84 0.18
CA ILE A 53 -4.39 1.97 0.18
C ILE A 53 -5.18 3.27 0.13
N GLY A 54 -4.97 4.15 1.11
CA GLY A 54 -5.58 5.48 1.13
C GLY A 54 -4.56 6.59 1.30
N GLY A 55 -4.95 7.84 1.12
CA GLY A 55 -4.10 8.95 1.47
C GLY A 55 -4.72 10.33 1.31
N SER A 56 -4.11 11.30 1.99
CA SER A 56 -4.42 12.73 1.89
C SER A 56 -3.12 13.55 1.85
N ALA A 57 -3.22 14.80 1.41
CA ALA A 57 -2.10 15.75 1.37
C ALA A 57 -0.90 15.32 0.49
N ASP A 58 -1.17 14.88 -0.74
CA ASP A 58 -0.17 14.59 -1.79
C ASP A 58 0.97 13.62 -1.40
N PRO A 59 0.65 12.40 -0.92
CA PRO A 59 1.66 11.38 -0.73
C PRO A 59 2.06 10.79 -2.09
N THR A 60 3.33 10.42 -2.24
CA THR A 60 3.79 9.61 -3.37
C THR A 60 3.69 8.13 -3.00
N ILE A 61 2.91 7.35 -3.75
CA ILE A 61 2.69 5.93 -3.51
C ILE A 61 3.22 5.12 -4.68
N ASN A 62 4.12 4.21 -4.37
CA ASN A 62 4.66 3.22 -5.26
C ASN A 62 4.18 1.82 -4.85
N SER A 63 3.16 1.29 -5.52
CA SER A 63 2.71 -0.10 -5.35
C SER A 63 3.42 -1.01 -6.35
N GLN A 64 4.17 -2.01 -5.87
CA GLN A 64 4.87 -2.96 -6.74
C GLN A 64 4.73 -4.42 -6.28
N GLY A 65 4.31 -5.29 -7.21
CA GLY A 65 4.30 -6.74 -6.99
C GLY A 65 3.46 -7.22 -5.80
N ASN A 66 2.49 -6.43 -5.32
CA ASN A 66 1.56 -6.82 -4.26
C ASN A 66 0.48 -7.75 -4.81
N ARG A 67 -0.25 -8.42 -3.92
CA ARG A 67 -1.45 -9.17 -4.23
C ARG A 67 -2.66 -8.51 -3.56
N TYR A 68 -3.67 -8.16 -4.35
CA TYR A 68 -4.92 -7.56 -3.90
C TYR A 68 -6.07 -8.47 -4.27
N LEU A 69 -6.60 -9.19 -3.28
CA LEU A 69 -7.85 -9.92 -3.40
C LEU A 69 -8.98 -9.06 -2.86
N ALA A 70 -9.78 -8.50 -3.77
CA ALA A 70 -10.90 -7.68 -3.34
C ALA A 70 -11.94 -8.49 -2.55
N PRO A 71 -12.63 -7.86 -1.58
CA PRO A 71 -13.77 -8.44 -0.88
C PRO A 71 -14.90 -8.81 -1.82
N THR A 72 -15.88 -9.56 -1.33
CA THR A 72 -17.11 -9.88 -2.09
C THR A 72 -17.97 -8.64 -2.34
N ASP A 73 -17.91 -7.64 -1.47
CA ASP A 73 -18.64 -6.38 -1.60
C ASP A 73 -18.30 -5.68 -2.95
N PRO A 74 -19.29 -5.46 -3.83
CA PRO A 74 -19.07 -4.76 -5.11
C PRO A 74 -18.66 -3.30 -4.96
N PHE A 75 -18.88 -2.67 -3.80
CA PHE A 75 -18.48 -1.29 -3.53
C PHE A 75 -17.05 -1.15 -3.00
N ALA A 76 -16.39 -2.26 -2.66
CA ALA A 76 -15.03 -2.31 -2.12
C ALA A 76 -14.00 -2.84 -3.14
N LYS A 77 -14.19 -2.60 -4.45
CA LYS A 77 -13.30 -3.11 -5.50
C LYS A 77 -12.09 -2.23 -5.79
N GLU A 78 -12.18 -0.94 -5.49
CA GLU A 78 -11.04 -0.04 -5.69
C GLU A 78 -10.01 -0.24 -4.56
N VAL A 79 -8.78 -0.55 -4.93
CA VAL A 79 -7.64 -0.67 -4.00
C VAL A 79 -7.33 0.67 -3.35
N THR A 80 -7.49 1.76 -4.11
CA THR A 80 -7.05 3.12 -3.77
C THR A 80 -8.20 4.00 -3.29
N LYS A 81 -7.95 4.85 -2.27
CA LYS A 81 -8.87 5.91 -1.86
C LYS A 81 -8.17 7.24 -1.61
N ARG A 82 -8.57 8.28 -2.33
CA ARG A 82 -8.18 9.67 -2.04
C ARG A 82 -9.21 10.28 -1.10
N VAL A 83 -8.75 10.77 0.04
CA VAL A 83 -9.62 11.23 1.13
C VAL A 83 -9.73 12.76 1.09
N ASP A 84 -10.96 13.27 1.23
CA ASP A 84 -11.31 14.69 1.38
C ASP A 84 -10.65 15.62 0.34
N THR A 85 -10.49 15.14 -0.90
CA THR A 85 -9.78 15.86 -1.96
C THR A 85 -10.52 15.73 -3.29
N ASP A 86 -10.71 16.85 -3.97
CA ASP A 86 -11.31 16.89 -5.30
C ASP A 86 -10.45 16.20 -6.36
N SER A 87 -11.11 15.61 -7.35
CA SER A 87 -10.42 14.91 -8.45
C SER A 87 -9.47 15.79 -9.25
N ASN A 88 -9.74 17.09 -9.33
CA ASN A 88 -8.84 18.03 -10.01
C ASN A 88 -7.52 18.24 -9.25
N VAL A 89 -7.51 18.00 -7.94
CA VAL A 89 -6.33 18.12 -7.09
C VAL A 89 -5.55 16.81 -7.07
N TRP A 90 -6.20 15.70 -6.69
CA TRP A 90 -5.47 14.45 -6.47
C TRP A 90 -4.97 13.79 -7.75
N LYS A 91 -5.52 14.12 -8.92
CA LYS A 91 -4.99 13.62 -10.21
C LYS A 91 -3.52 13.97 -10.44
N SER A 92 -3.02 15.02 -9.78
CA SER A 92 -1.60 15.40 -9.81
C SER A 92 -0.72 14.55 -8.88
N TRP A 93 -1.29 13.83 -7.92
CA TRP A 93 -0.55 13.04 -6.94
C TRP A 93 0.04 11.79 -7.60
N ASN A 94 1.29 11.45 -7.24
CA ASN A 94 2.04 10.38 -7.90
C ASN A 94 1.72 9.01 -7.28
N TRP A 95 0.68 8.35 -7.78
CA TRP A 95 0.25 7.01 -7.34
C TRP A 95 0.37 6.04 -8.50
N ARG A 96 1.20 5.02 -8.33
CA ARG A 96 1.43 4.00 -9.37
C ARG A 96 1.26 2.58 -8.83
N SER A 97 0.92 1.68 -9.75
CA SER A 97 0.85 0.24 -9.57
C SER A 97 1.67 -0.43 -10.68
N GLU A 98 2.55 -1.36 -10.32
CA GLU A 98 3.44 -2.06 -11.24
C GLU A 98 3.59 -3.53 -10.84
N GLY A 99 3.20 -4.46 -11.71
CA GLY A 99 3.33 -5.90 -11.44
C GLY A 99 2.41 -6.45 -10.33
N ASP A 100 1.47 -5.63 -9.83
CA ASP A 100 0.49 -6.05 -8.83
C ASP A 100 -0.49 -7.09 -9.40
N LEU A 101 -0.86 -8.07 -8.59
CA LEU A 101 -1.88 -9.07 -8.90
C LEU A 101 -3.22 -8.62 -8.35
N LEU A 102 -4.17 -8.31 -9.23
CA LEU A 102 -5.51 -7.85 -8.91
C LEU A 102 -6.52 -8.99 -9.09
N LEU A 103 -7.19 -9.39 -8.02
CA LEU A 103 -8.10 -10.54 -7.99
C LEU A 103 -9.51 -10.12 -7.55
N ASN A 104 -10.51 -10.91 -7.93
CA ASN A 104 -11.92 -10.70 -7.58
C ASN A 104 -12.46 -9.30 -7.97
N GLY A 105 -12.02 -8.79 -9.12
CA GLY A 105 -12.43 -7.47 -9.63
C GLY A 105 -11.73 -6.28 -8.95
N ALA A 106 -10.68 -6.52 -8.15
CA ALA A 106 -9.84 -5.46 -7.65
C ALA A 106 -9.30 -4.59 -8.80
N TYR A 107 -9.22 -3.28 -8.59
CA TYR A 107 -8.53 -2.39 -9.52
C TYR A 107 -7.81 -1.27 -8.79
N PHE A 108 -6.72 -0.80 -9.40
CA PHE A 108 -5.94 0.33 -8.91
C PHE A 108 -6.15 1.51 -9.85
N THR A 109 -6.55 2.66 -9.32
CA THR A 109 -6.65 3.89 -10.10
C THR A 109 -5.33 4.66 -9.96
N PRO A 110 -4.47 4.75 -10.97
CA PRO A 110 -3.22 5.52 -10.89
C PRO A 110 -3.45 7.03 -11.07
N SER A 111 -2.45 7.84 -10.71
CA SER A 111 -2.45 9.30 -10.92
C SER A 111 -1.03 9.86 -10.98
N GLY A 112 -0.91 11.12 -11.41
CA GLY A 112 0.37 11.82 -11.52
C GLY A 112 1.15 11.46 -12.78
N ALA A 113 2.37 12.01 -12.88
CA ALA A 113 3.19 11.94 -14.10
C ALA A 113 4.00 10.63 -14.21
N GLY A 114 3.92 9.73 -13.23
CA GLY A 114 4.68 8.47 -13.24
C GLY A 114 6.20 8.64 -13.24
N ALA A 115 6.71 9.82 -12.84
CA ALA A 115 8.13 10.17 -12.97
C ALA A 115 9.05 9.25 -12.14
N SER A 116 10.00 8.60 -12.82
CA SER A 116 10.95 7.63 -12.25
C SER A 116 11.80 8.17 -11.09
N ALA A 117 12.16 9.46 -11.12
CA ALA A 117 12.98 10.08 -10.07
C ALA A 117 12.30 10.10 -8.69
N SER A 118 10.98 10.26 -8.64
CA SER A 118 10.20 10.21 -7.40
C SER A 118 10.17 8.80 -6.78
N TYR A 119 10.29 7.78 -7.62
CA TYR A 119 10.23 6.38 -7.21
C TYR A 119 11.61 5.75 -6.99
N ALA A 120 12.68 6.36 -7.49
CA ALA A 120 14.04 5.95 -7.17
C ALA A 120 14.31 6.00 -5.65
N LYS A 121 13.70 6.96 -4.93
CA LYS A 121 13.75 7.02 -3.45
C LYS A 121 12.99 5.88 -2.76
N ALA A 122 12.00 5.31 -3.44
CA ALA A 122 11.21 4.19 -2.94
C ALA A 122 11.87 2.83 -3.26
N SER A 123 12.87 2.77 -4.15
CA SER A 123 13.47 1.52 -4.62
C SER A 123 14.62 1.06 -3.71
N SER A 124 14.31 0.25 -2.69
CA SER A 124 15.34 -0.43 -1.87
C SER A 124 15.57 -1.89 -2.29
N LEU A 125 14.57 -2.54 -2.90
CA LEU A 125 14.58 -3.93 -3.36
C LEU A 125 13.74 -4.04 -4.64
N GLY A 126 14.18 -4.87 -5.59
CA GLY A 126 13.38 -5.21 -6.76
C GLY A 126 12.16 -6.05 -6.34
N ALA A 127 10.98 -5.67 -6.82
CA ALA A 127 9.75 -6.40 -6.52
C ALA A 127 9.83 -7.83 -7.06
N LYS A 128 9.47 -8.81 -6.23
CA LYS A 128 9.25 -10.19 -6.65
C LYS A 128 7.93 -10.30 -7.41
N SER A 129 7.77 -11.38 -8.19
CA SER A 129 6.49 -11.70 -8.83
C SER A 129 5.36 -11.74 -7.81
N SER A 130 4.25 -11.06 -8.11
CA SER A 130 3.05 -11.04 -7.28
C SER A 130 2.41 -12.42 -7.09
N SER A 131 2.71 -13.38 -7.99
CA SER A 131 2.33 -14.79 -7.81
C SER A 131 3.00 -15.48 -6.62
N MET A 132 4.17 -15.00 -6.17
CA MET A 132 4.88 -15.57 -5.01
C MET A 132 4.44 -14.95 -3.69
N VAL A 133 3.66 -13.86 -3.71
CA VAL A 133 3.29 -13.09 -2.52
C VAL A 133 2.66 -13.96 -1.45
N GLY A 134 1.69 -14.82 -1.80
CA GLY A 134 1.05 -15.71 -0.82
C GLY A 134 2.04 -16.64 -0.10
N SER A 135 3.12 -17.07 -0.76
CA SER A 135 4.16 -17.90 -0.13
C SER A 135 5.15 -17.09 0.69
N ILE A 136 5.59 -15.92 0.22
CA ILE A 136 6.59 -15.11 0.94
C ILE A 136 6.00 -14.34 2.13
N THR A 137 4.68 -14.25 2.24
CA THR A 137 3.98 -13.68 3.40
C THR A 137 3.30 -14.73 4.28
N SER A 138 3.54 -16.03 4.05
CA SER A 138 2.86 -17.10 4.83
C SER A 138 3.24 -17.09 6.30
N ASP A 139 4.47 -16.68 6.61
CA ASP A 139 5.02 -16.61 7.96
C ASP A 139 4.91 -15.19 8.56
N ALA A 140 4.06 -14.32 7.97
CA ALA A 140 3.84 -12.99 8.49
C ALA A 140 3.17 -13.05 9.88
N GLY A 141 3.74 -12.31 10.84
CA GLY A 141 3.25 -12.26 12.22
C GLY A 141 4.37 -12.48 13.24
N ALA A 142 3.97 -12.74 14.48
CA ALA A 142 4.93 -13.07 15.53
C ALA A 142 5.49 -14.48 15.31
N LEU A 143 6.79 -14.65 15.57
CA LEU A 143 7.42 -15.97 15.55
C LEU A 143 6.76 -16.88 16.59
N GLY A 144 6.48 -18.12 16.20
CA GLY A 144 5.97 -19.16 17.08
C GLY A 144 7.03 -19.62 18.09
N CYS A 145 7.23 -18.85 19.15
CA CYS A 145 8.25 -19.10 20.16
C CYS A 145 7.86 -20.20 21.14
N ARG A 146 8.77 -21.14 21.41
CA ARG A 146 8.64 -22.13 22.49
C ARG A 146 9.60 -21.80 23.64
N LYS A 147 9.16 -22.08 24.87
CA LYS A 147 9.98 -21.87 26.06
C LYS A 147 11.27 -22.71 25.96
N ARG A 148 12.44 -22.07 26.11
CA ARG A 148 13.80 -22.66 25.99
C ARG A 148 14.28 -22.99 24.56
N SER A 149 13.64 -22.49 23.50
CA SER A 149 14.21 -22.47 22.15
C SER A 149 14.43 -21.04 21.69
N GLN A 150 15.48 -20.81 20.87
CA GLN A 150 15.60 -19.54 20.16
C GLN A 150 14.45 -19.39 19.15
N CYS A 151 14.03 -18.15 19.03
CA CYS A 151 13.33 -17.60 17.88
C CYS A 151 14.35 -16.63 17.23
#